data_AF-A0A640TQ09-F1
#
_entry.id   AF-A0A640TQ09-F1
#
_cell.length_a   1.000
_cell.length_b   1.000
_cell.length_c   1.000
_cell.angle_alpha   90.00
_cell.angle_beta   90.00
_cell.angle_gamma   90.00
#
_symmetry.space_group_name_H-M   'P 1'
#
loop_
_entity.id
_entity.type
_entity.pdbx_description
1 polymer ?
#
loop_
_entity_poly.entity_id
_entity_poly.type
_entity_poly.pdbx_seq_one_letter_code
_entity_poly.pdbx_strand_id
1 'polypeptide(L)'
;MLNTSDTPAEREESEFGDPLQSIWASCVLPYVGVTDVRRVVFRTVTDAADETRADWLRRARREAAALLARLGYRDTMPTPN
;
A
#
# COMPACT_ATOMS: atom_id res chain seq x y z
N MET A 1 2.61 -3.42 -0.14
CA MET A 1 2.66 -2.60 1.10
C MET A 1 1.63 -1.49 0.98
N LEU A 2 0.80 -1.29 2.01
CA LEU A 2 -0.18 -0.21 2.08
C LEU A 2 0.15 0.64 3.30
N ASN A 3 0.33 1.94 3.11
CA ASN A 3 0.63 2.89 4.18
C ASN A 3 -0.40 4.01 4.19
N THR A 4 -0.56 4.62 5.36
CA THR A 4 -1.25 5.89 5.55
C THR A 4 -0.23 6.94 5.95
N SER A 5 -0.45 8.20 5.56
CA SER A 5 0.40 9.31 5.99
C SER A 5 -0.42 10.60 6.10
N ASP A 6 -0.04 11.47 7.02
CA ASP A 6 -0.57 12.83 7.15
C ASP A 6 0.37 13.89 6.57
N THR A 7 1.59 13.50 6.17
CA THR A 7 2.48 14.38 5.42
C THR A 7 1.99 14.44 3.97
N PRO A 8 1.90 15.61 3.29
CA PRO A 8 1.67 15.66 1.85
C PRO A 8 2.84 15.04 1.06
N ALA A 9 2.57 14.50 -0.15
CA ALA A 9 3.60 13.83 -0.95
C ALA A 9 4.77 14.75 -1.33
N GLU A 10 4.48 15.97 -1.78
CA GLU A 10 5.50 16.96 -2.16
C GLU A 10 6.42 17.32 -0.98
N ARG A 11 5.84 17.47 0.21
CA ARG A 11 6.60 17.77 1.42
C ARG A 11 7.49 16.60 1.82
N GLU A 12 6.94 15.37 1.78
CA GLU A 12 7.72 14.18 2.11
C GLU A 12 8.89 13.97 1.15
N GLU A 13 8.69 14.19 -0.14
CA GLU A 13 9.74 14.11 -1.15
C GLU A 13 10.81 15.19 -0.95
N SER A 14 10.40 16.45 -0.82
CA SER A 14 11.33 17.58 -0.74
C SER A 14 12.14 17.63 0.55
N GLU A 15 11.56 17.24 1.70
CA GLU A 15 12.24 17.28 2.99
C GLU A 15 12.96 15.98 3.32
N PHE A 16 12.43 14.82 2.89
CA PHE A 16 12.91 13.50 3.35
C PHE A 16 13.28 12.52 2.23
N GLY A 17 13.00 12.83 0.96
CA GLY A 17 13.34 11.96 -0.17
C GLY A 17 12.67 10.58 -0.13
N ASP A 18 11.41 10.52 0.30
CA ASP A 18 10.62 9.27 0.47
C ASP A 18 11.30 8.23 1.39
N PRO A 19 11.33 8.48 2.71
CA PRO A 19 12.04 7.62 3.66
C PRO A 19 11.42 6.23 3.75
N LEU A 20 10.11 6.09 3.48
CA LEU A 20 9.45 4.78 3.46
C LEU A 20 9.93 3.93 2.28
N GLN A 21 10.19 4.54 1.12
CA GLN A 21 10.83 3.84 0.01
C GLN A 21 12.20 3.33 0.43
N SER A 22 13.03 4.19 1.02
CA SER A 22 14.40 3.85 1.43
C SER A 22 14.42 2.71 2.45
N ILE A 23 13.66 2.82 3.54
CA ILE A 23 13.65 1.81 4.61
C ILE A 23 13.19 0.45 4.06
N TRP A 24 12.06 0.41 3.35
CA TRP A 24 11.48 -0.86 2.95
C TRP A 24 12.17 -1.46 1.73
N ALA A 25 12.36 -0.68 0.66
CA ALA A 25 12.86 -1.20 -0.60
C ALA A 25 14.38 -1.40 -0.60
N SER A 26 15.14 -0.63 0.20
CA SER A 26 16.60 -0.72 0.21
C SER A 26 17.14 -1.41 1.46
N CYS A 27 16.54 -1.16 2.64
CA CYS A 27 17.15 -1.56 3.91
C CYS A 27 16.54 -2.82 4.55
N VAL A 28 15.34 -3.25 4.15
CA VAL A 28 14.64 -4.38 4.81
C VAL A 28 14.31 -5.51 3.83
N LEU A 29 13.48 -5.23 2.82
CA LEU A 29 12.88 -6.27 1.97
C LEU A 29 13.89 -7.07 1.13
N PRO A 30 14.97 -6.47 0.57
CA PRO A 30 15.98 -7.24 -0.17
C PRO A 30 16.68 -8.30 0.70
N TYR A 31 16.89 -8.01 1.98
CA TYR A 31 17.60 -8.92 2.89
C TYR A 31 16.77 -10.13 3.32
N VAL A 32 15.46 -10.12 3.05
CA VAL A 32 14.56 -11.26 3.28
C VAL A 32 14.08 -11.90 1.98
N GLY A 33 14.75 -11.62 0.86
CA GLY A 33 14.47 -12.24 -0.44
C GLY A 33 13.24 -11.70 -1.17
N VAL A 34 12.66 -10.58 -0.72
CA VAL A 34 11.55 -9.94 -1.42
C VAL A 34 12.10 -9.07 -2.55
N THR A 35 11.74 -9.40 -3.79
CA THR A 35 12.27 -8.76 -5.01
C THR A 35 11.25 -7.92 -5.79
N ASP A 36 9.94 -8.09 -5.51
CA ASP A 36 8.86 -7.30 -6.12
C ASP A 36 8.06 -6.62 -5.00
N VAL A 37 8.11 -5.29 -4.96
CA VAL A 37 7.43 -4.48 -3.94
C VAL A 37 6.59 -3.42 -4.62
N ARG A 38 5.30 -3.45 -4.31
CA ARG A 38 4.35 -2.39 -4.69
C ARG A 38 3.94 -1.65 -3.43
N ARG A 39 4.14 -0.33 -3.41
CA ARG A 39 3.75 0.52 -2.28
C ARG A 39 2.67 1.50 -2.72
N VAL A 40 1.64 1.62 -1.89
CA VAL A 40 0.59 2.63 -2.02
C VAL A 40 0.52 3.37 -0.70
N VAL A 41 0.55 4.71 -0.77
CA VAL A 41 0.41 5.59 0.39
C VAL A 41 -0.89 6.37 0.24
N PHE A 42 -1.77 6.29 1.24
CA PHE A 42 -3.01 7.04 1.33
C PHE A 42 -2.78 8.27 2.22
N ARG A 43 -3.00 9.48 1.68
CA ARG A 43 -2.65 10.74 2.34
C ARG A 43 -3.45 11.93 1.79
N THR A 44 -3.65 13.02 2.55
CA THR A 44 -3.46 13.13 4.02
C THR A 44 -4.68 12.54 4.73
N VAL A 45 -4.48 11.73 5.77
CA VAL A 45 -5.59 10.98 6.40
C VAL A 45 -6.47 11.86 7.27
N THR A 46 -5.86 12.81 7.98
CA THR A 46 -6.51 13.72 8.92
C THR A 46 -7.58 14.56 8.22
N ASP A 47 -7.25 15.12 7.05
CA ASP A 47 -8.14 16.02 6.30
C ASP A 47 -9.00 15.30 5.26
N ALA A 48 -8.90 13.98 5.14
CA ALA A 48 -9.67 13.23 4.16
C ALA A 48 -11.17 13.25 4.48
N ALA A 49 -12.01 13.48 3.46
CA ALA A 49 -13.44 13.24 3.54
C ALA A 49 -13.74 11.73 3.61
N ASP A 50 -14.93 11.37 4.08
CA ASP A 50 -15.33 9.97 4.23
C ASP A 50 -15.43 9.25 2.88
N GLU A 51 -15.84 9.95 1.83
CA GLU A 51 -15.84 9.44 0.46
C GLU A 51 -14.42 9.07 0.02
N THR A 52 -13.45 9.96 0.26
CA THR A 52 -12.03 9.72 -0.05
C THR A 52 -11.52 8.49 0.70
N ARG A 53 -11.86 8.34 1.98
CA ARG A 53 -11.49 7.15 2.77
C ARG A 53 -12.14 5.88 2.23
N ALA A 54 -13.39 5.94 1.81
CA ALA A 54 -14.09 4.81 1.19
C ALA A 54 -13.44 4.40 -0.14
N ASP A 55 -13.02 5.37 -0.96
CA ASP A 55 -12.27 5.15 -2.20
C ASP A 55 -10.92 4.49 -1.94
N TRP A 56 -10.20 4.93 -0.91
CA TRP A 56 -8.95 4.31 -0.49
C TRP A 56 -9.14 2.86 -0.06
N LEU A 57 -10.18 2.55 0.71
CA LEU A 57 -10.49 1.17 1.09
C LEU A 57 -10.82 0.30 -0.13
N ARG A 58 -11.53 0.84 -1.14
CA ARG A 58 -11.79 0.11 -2.40
C ARG A 58 -10.49 -0.11 -3.18
N ARG A 59 -9.61 0.90 -3.25
CA ARG A 59 -8.29 0.77 -3.86
C ARG A 59 -7.44 -0.27 -3.14
N ALA A 60 -7.34 -0.21 -1.82
CA ALA A 60 -6.60 -1.18 -1.00
C ALA A 60 -7.02 -2.63 -1.29
N ARG A 61 -8.34 -2.89 -1.34
CA ARG A 61 -8.88 -4.22 -1.71
C ARG A 61 -8.45 -4.63 -3.11
N ARG A 62 -8.51 -3.72 -4.09
CA ARG A 62 -8.09 -3.99 -5.47
C ARG A 62 -6.60 -4.31 -5.57
N GLU A 63 -5.74 -3.55 -4.90
CA GLU A 63 -4.29 -3.81 -4.90
C GLU A 63 -3.96 -5.18 -4.28
N ALA A 64 -4.64 -5.54 -3.18
CA ALA A 64 -4.49 -6.84 -2.54
C ALA A 64 -4.96 -7.99 -3.45
N ALA A 65 -6.14 -7.86 -4.06
CA ALA A 65 -6.67 -8.85 -4.99
C ALA A 65 -5.77 -9.04 -6.22
N ALA A 66 -5.21 -7.96 -6.76
CA ALA A 66 -4.29 -8.01 -7.89
C ALA A 66 -3.00 -8.80 -7.59
N LEU A 67 -2.50 -8.74 -6.35
CA LEU A 67 -1.35 -9.54 -5.91
C LEU A 67 -1.69 -11.03 -5.85
N LEU A 68 -2.85 -11.39 -5.28
CA LEU A 68 -3.30 -12.79 -5.18
C LEU A 68 -3.55 -13.41 -6.56
N ALA A 69 -4.20 -12.67 -7.46
CA ALA A 69 -4.45 -13.12 -8.82
C ALA A 69 -3.15 -13.43 -9.57
N ARG A 70 -2.10 -12.61 -9.38
CA ARG A 70 -0.78 -12.83 -9.98
C ARG A 70 -0.07 -14.08 -9.45
N LEU A 71 -0.38 -14.49 -8.22
CA LEU A 71 0.14 -15.72 -7.61
C LEU A 71 -0.66 -16.98 -7.98
N GLY A 72 -1.66 -16.85 -8.87
CA GLY A 72 -2.50 -17.97 -9.28
C GLY A 72 -3.49 -18.42 -8.21
N TYR A 73 -3.68 -17.63 -7.14
CA TYR A 73 -4.64 -17.91 -6.09
C TYR A 73 -6.06 -17.64 -6.62
N ARG A 74 -6.77 -18.69 -7.04
CA ARG A 74 -8.21 -18.62 -7.31
C ARG A 74 -8.95 -18.74 -5.99
N ASP A 75 -9.91 -17.83 -5.80
CA ASP A 75 -10.73 -17.68 -4.60
C ASP A 75 -11.56 -18.94 -4.34
N THR A 76 -11.02 -19.94 -3.64
CA THR A 76 -11.84 -20.92 -2.90
C THR A 76 -12.32 -20.25 -1.62
N MET A 77 -13.24 -19.31 -1.75
CA MET A 77 -14.04 -18.86 -0.63
C MET A 77 -14.92 -20.04 -0.20
N PRO A 78 -14.82 -20.55 1.04
CA PRO A 78 -15.78 -21.52 1.53
C PRO A 78 -17.14 -20.82 1.64
N THR A 79 -18.15 -21.40 1.00
CA THR A 79 -19.55 -20.98 1.19
C THR A 79 -19.90 -21.09 2.67
N PRO A 80 -20.44 -20.04 3.31
CA PRO A 80 -20.88 -20.14 4.69
C PRO A 80 -22.01 -21.17 4.78
N ASN A 81 -21.94 -22.02 5.82
CA ASN A 81 -23.01 -22.91 6.26
C ASN A 81 -24.24 -22.11 6.71
#